data_AF-A0A835AED2-F1
#
_entry.id   AF-A0A835AED2-F1
#
_cell.length_a   1.000
_cell.length_b   1.000
_cell.length_c   1.000
_cell.angle_alpha   90.00
_cell.angle_beta   90.00
_cell.angle_gamma   90.00
#
_symmetry.space_group_name_H-M   'P 1'
#
loop_
_entity.id
_entity.type
_entity.pdbx_description
1 polymer ?
#
loop_
_entity_poly.entity_id
_entity_poly.type
_entity_poly.pdbx_seq_one_letter_code
_entity_poly.pdbx_strand_id
1 'polypeptide(L)'
;MAPPPPAPATILPPAARDWAALPSDIVLDVFLRLGPHEVMLGAEQACKPWRHVALEEPMLWRRVGLDKDYTDKRVKQEMLYVALDRAKGQC
;
A
#
# COMPACT_ATOMS: atom_id res chain seq x y z
N MET A 1 23.28 4.30 -53.26
CA MET A 1 23.48 3.54 -52.00
C MET A 1 22.20 3.70 -51.19
N ALA A 2 21.38 2.66 -51.04
CA ALA A 2 20.17 2.74 -50.22
C ALA A 2 20.57 2.76 -48.72
N PRO A 3 19.91 3.53 -47.85
CA PRO A 3 20.18 3.50 -46.42
C PRO A 3 19.84 2.11 -45.86
N PRO A 4 20.62 1.60 -44.89
CA PRO A 4 20.32 0.31 -44.26
C PRO A 4 18.95 0.37 -43.57
N PRO A 5 18.19 -0.74 -43.57
CA PRO A 5 16.90 -0.79 -42.87
C PRO A 5 17.11 -0.48 -41.38
N PRO A 6 16.19 0.27 -40.73
CA PRO A 6 16.29 0.50 -39.29
C PRO A 6 16.27 -0.85 -38.59
N ALA A 7 17.26 -1.09 -37.72
CA ALA A 7 17.32 -2.28 -36.88
C ALA A 7 15.97 -2.45 -36.15
N PRO A 8 15.48 -3.70 -35.96
CA PRO A 8 14.22 -3.92 -35.27
C PRO A 8 14.29 -3.24 -33.92
N ALA A 9 13.44 -2.23 -33.71
CA ALA A 9 13.33 -1.53 -32.46
C ALA A 9 13.08 -2.59 -31.39
N THR A 10 14.06 -2.80 -30.51
CA THR A 10 13.87 -3.62 -29.32
C THR A 10 12.77 -2.94 -28.53
N ILE A 11 11.56 -3.49 -28.59
CA ILE A 11 10.47 -3.13 -27.69
C ILE A 11 10.92 -3.63 -26.33
N LEU A 12 11.70 -2.82 -25.61
CA LEU A 12 11.97 -3.06 -24.21
C LEU A 12 10.59 -3.05 -23.53
N PRO A 13 10.21 -4.06 -22.73
CA PRO A 13 9.02 -3.94 -21.91
C PRO A 13 9.13 -2.61 -21.15
N PRO A 14 8.04 -1.82 -21.02
CA PRO A 14 8.10 -0.57 -20.29
C PRO A 14 8.75 -0.87 -18.95
N ALA A 15 9.83 -0.14 -18.63
CA ALA A 15 10.54 -0.33 -17.37
C ALA A 15 9.49 -0.37 -16.26
N ALA A 16 9.45 -1.47 -15.51
CA ALA A 16 8.44 -1.67 -14.48
C ALA A 16 8.44 -0.43 -13.58
N ARG A 17 7.28 0.20 -13.41
CA ARG A 17 7.16 1.40 -12.57
C ARG A 17 7.61 1.02 -11.16
N ASP A 18 8.63 1.70 -10.66
CA ASP A 18 9.13 1.46 -9.31
C ASP A 18 8.18 2.12 -8.28
N TRP A 19 7.13 1.38 -7.93
CA TRP A 19 6.16 1.79 -6.91
C TRP A 19 6.79 1.87 -5.50
N ALA A 20 7.93 1.20 -5.28
CA ALA A 20 8.63 1.24 -4.00
C ALA A 20 9.42 2.55 -3.81
N ALA A 21 9.77 3.24 -4.89
CA ALA A 21 10.45 4.54 -4.87
C ALA A 21 9.49 5.75 -4.74
N LEU A 22 8.19 5.53 -4.51
CA LEU A 22 7.26 6.63 -4.29
C LEU A 22 7.58 7.39 -2.99
N PRO A 23 7.41 8.72 -2.97
CA PRO A 23 7.46 9.51 -1.75
C PRO A 23 6.44 9.03 -0.70
N SER A 24 6.81 9.11 0.58
CA SER A 24 5.99 8.62 1.69
C SER A 24 4.61 9.29 1.78
N ASP A 25 4.50 10.58 1.45
CA ASP A 25 3.24 11.33 1.43
C ASP A 25 2.27 10.79 0.37
N ILE A 26 2.77 10.38 -0.79
CA ILE A 26 1.96 9.75 -1.83
C ILE A 26 1.50 8.36 -1.41
N VAL A 27 2.40 7.57 -0.82
CA VAL A 27 2.05 6.25 -0.27
C VAL A 27 1.00 6.38 0.84
N LEU A 28 1.13 7.38 1.70
CA LEU A 28 0.15 7.67 2.75
C LEU A 28 -1.21 8.09 2.17
N ASP A 29 -1.26 8.95 1.15
CA ASP A 29 -2.52 9.31 0.49
C ASP A 29 -3.21 8.08 -0.13
N VAL A 30 -2.43 7.17 -0.74
CA VAL A 30 -2.95 5.89 -1.22
C VAL A 30 -3.52 5.06 -0.06
N PHE A 31 -2.80 4.95 1.05
CA PHE A 31 -3.25 4.19 2.22
C PHE A 31 -4.52 4.77 2.85
N LEU A 32 -4.65 6.09 2.91
CA LEU A 32 -5.85 6.75 3.42
C LEU A 32 -7.06 6.49 2.52
N ARG A 33 -6.86 6.35 1.20
CA ARG A 33 -7.92 5.99 0.24
C ARG A 33 -8.29 4.51 0.29
N LEU A 34 -7.31 3.62 0.45
CA LEU A 34 -7.49 2.18 0.59
C LEU A 34 -8.15 1.82 1.93
N GLY A 35 -7.80 2.56 2.96
CA GLY A 35 -8.22 2.31 4.33
C GLY A 35 -7.41 1.20 5.03
N PRO A 36 -7.60 1.07 6.35
CA PRO A 36 -6.77 0.22 7.21
C PRO A 36 -6.80 -1.26 6.83
N HIS A 37 -7.95 -1.73 6.35
CA HIS A 37 -8.14 -3.12 5.94
C HIS A 37 -7.22 -3.51 4.78
N GLU A 38 -7.40 -2.85 3.64
CA GLU A 38 -6.66 -3.15 2.40
C GLU A 38 -5.15 -2.94 2.62
N VAL A 39 -4.79 -2.01 3.50
CA VAL A 39 -3.39 -1.81 3.88
C VAL A 39 -2.84 -3.01 4.66
N MET A 40 -3.55 -3.50 5.69
CA MET A 40 -3.09 -4.64 6.49
C MET A 40 -3.02 -5.94 5.69
N LEU A 41 -4.01 -6.21 4.85
CA LEU A 41 -4.08 -7.48 4.11
C LEU A 41 -3.29 -7.48 2.80
N GLY A 42 -2.87 -6.32 2.31
CA GLY A 42 -2.19 -6.22 1.02
C GLY A 42 -1.08 -5.19 0.99
N ALA A 43 -1.44 -3.91 1.06
CA ALA A 43 -0.52 -2.85 0.66
C ALA A 43 0.79 -2.80 1.50
N GLU A 44 0.71 -3.05 2.81
CA GLU A 44 1.90 -3.08 3.67
C GLU A 44 2.80 -4.30 3.44
N GLN A 45 2.32 -5.33 2.75
CA GLN A 45 3.05 -6.56 2.45
C GLN A 45 3.71 -6.52 1.06
N ALA A 46 3.35 -5.55 0.22
CA ALA A 46 3.85 -5.43 -1.15
C ALA A 46 5.36 -5.14 -1.20
N CYS A 47 5.85 -4.23 -0.34
CA CYS A 47 7.28 -3.93 -0.25
C CYS A 47 7.66 -3.27 1.09
N LYS A 48 8.97 -3.26 1.40
CA LYS A 48 9.50 -2.71 2.66
C LYS A 48 9.21 -1.20 2.85
N PRO A 49 9.37 -0.33 1.84
CA PRO A 49 9.05 1.10 2.01
C PRO A 49 7.59 1.34 2.36
N TRP A 50 6.67 0.62 1.73
CA TRP A 50 5.23 0.71 2.00
C TRP A 50 4.90 0.21 3.41
N ARG A 51 5.53 -0.89 3.84
CA ARG A 51 5.41 -1.38 5.22
C ARG A 51 5.87 -0.34 6.24
N HIS A 52 6.93 0.39 5.95
CA HIS A 52 7.47 1.40 6.84
C HIS A 52 6.46 2.54 7.04
N VAL A 53 5.91 3.09 5.96
CA VAL A 53 4.86 4.13 6.02
C VAL A 53 3.65 3.65 6.82
N ALA A 54 3.20 2.41 6.62
CA ALA A 54 2.06 1.84 7.34
C ALA A 54 2.28 1.79 8.87
N LEU A 55 3.52 1.54 9.31
CA LEU A 55 3.87 1.43 10.73
C LEU A 55 4.15 2.79 11.39
N GLU A 56 4.63 3.76 10.61
CA GLU A 56 5.00 5.07 11.13
C GLU A 56 3.82 6.01 11.28
N GLU A 57 2.78 5.87 10.44
CA GLU A 57 1.66 6.80 10.35
C GLU A 57 0.46 6.40 11.21
N PRO A 58 0.27 6.97 12.43
CA PRO A 58 -0.80 6.56 13.33
C PRO A 58 -2.17 7.06 12.85
N MET A 59 -2.18 8.12 12.02
CA MET A 59 -3.39 8.71 11.42
C MET A 59 -4.16 7.72 10.56
N LEU A 60 -3.46 6.79 9.90
CA LEU A 60 -4.07 5.72 9.13
C LEU A 60 -4.99 4.84 9.99
N TRP A 61 -4.61 4.60 11.25
CA TRP A 61 -5.26 3.63 12.12
C TRP A 61 -6.38 4.21 13.00
N ARG A 62 -6.57 5.54 13.01
CA ARG A 62 -7.61 6.18 13.86
C ARG A 62 -9.03 5.80 13.46
N ARG A 63 -9.25 5.52 12.18
CA ARG A 63 -10.58 5.28 11.61
C ARG A 63 -10.76 3.86 11.12
N VAL A 64 -10.27 2.86 11.86
CA VAL A 64 -10.65 1.46 11.60
C VAL A 64 -12.11 1.25 11.99
N GLY A 65 -12.99 1.83 11.18
CA GLY A 65 -14.39 1.49 11.15
C GLY A 65 -14.48 0.05 10.65
N LEU A 66 -15.09 -0.78 11.47
CA LEU A 66 -15.43 -2.16 11.19
C LEU A 66 -16.45 -2.24 10.05
N ASP A 67 -16.00 -1.95 8.82
CA ASP A 67 -16.86 -2.05 7.63
C ASP A 67 -17.44 -3.48 7.52
N LYS A 68 -18.65 -3.57 6.98
CA LYS A 68 -19.66 -4.54 7.44
C LYS A 68 -19.49 -5.94 6.85
N ASP A 69 -18.60 -6.15 5.91
CA ASP A 69 -18.55 -7.36 5.09
C ASP A 69 -17.42 -8.34 5.48
N TYR A 70 -17.26 -8.57 6.78
CA TYR A 70 -16.41 -9.65 7.29
C TYR A 70 -17.24 -10.77 7.90
N THR A 71 -17.09 -11.97 7.35
CA THR A 71 -17.73 -13.18 7.84
C THR A 71 -17.07 -13.74 9.11
N ASP A 72 -15.78 -13.44 9.35
CA ASP A 72 -15.04 -13.93 10.54
C ASP A 72 -14.82 -12.83 11.59
N LYS A 73 -15.56 -12.93 12.70
CA LYS A 73 -15.46 -12.02 13.85
C LYS A 73 -14.09 -12.04 14.53
N ARG A 74 -13.38 -13.16 14.50
CA ARG A 74 -12.09 -13.32 15.18
C ARG A 74 -11.00 -12.54 14.45
N VAL A 75 -10.91 -12.71 13.13
CA VAL A 75 -9.98 -11.94 12.29
C VAL A 75 -10.22 -10.45 12.46
N LYS A 76 -11.49 -10.04 12.43
CA LYS A 76 -11.92 -8.66 12.64
C LYS A 76 -11.44 -8.08 13.99
N GLN A 77 -11.48 -8.88 15.06
CA GLN A 77 -11.09 -8.43 16.39
C GLN A 77 -9.57 -8.33 16.55
N GLU A 78 -8.81 -9.28 16.00
CA GLU A 78 -7.34 -9.20 15.95
C GLU A 78 -6.87 -7.97 15.17
N MET A 79 -7.49 -7.70 14.02
CA MET A 79 -7.17 -6.51 13.23
C MET A 79 -7.47 -5.21 13.98
N LEU A 80 -8.58 -5.17 14.71
CA LEU A 80 -8.91 -4.03 15.55
C LEU A 80 -7.85 -3.80 16.62
N TYR A 81 -7.37 -4.85 17.29
CA TYR A 81 -6.30 -4.73 18.29
C TYR A 81 -5.00 -4.21 17.69
N VAL A 82 -4.56 -4.75 16.55
CA VAL A 82 -3.36 -4.28 15.84
C VAL A 82 -3.49 -2.81 15.46
N ALA A 83 -4.66 -2.41 14.96
CA ALA A 83 -4.88 -1.02 14.59
C ALA A 83 -4.88 -0.08 15.80
N LEU A 84 -5.48 -0.48 16.92
CA LEU A 84 -5.46 0.30 18.17
C LEU A 84 -4.04 0.47 18.70
N ASP A 85 -3.22 -0.57 18.66
CA ASP A 85 -1.80 -0.50 19.04
C ASP A 85 -1.04 0.49 18.15
N ARG A 86 -1.23 0.41 16.82
CA ARG A 86 -0.59 1.30 15.85
C ARG A 86 -1.09 2.74 15.91
N ALA A 87 -2.30 2.99 16.40
CA ALA A 87 -2.83 4.33 16.59
C ALA A 87 -2.10 5.10 17.71
N LYS A 88 -1.30 4.43 18.56
CA LYS A 88 -0.46 5.05 19.62
C LYS A 88 -1.22 6.05 20.51
N GLY A 89 -2.49 5.76 20.81
CA GLY A 89 -3.34 6.64 21.63
C GLY A 89 -3.77 7.95 20.97
N GLN A 90 -3.56 8.11 19.67
CA GLN A 90 -4.10 9.21 18.89
C GLN A 90 -5.56 8.90 18.51
N CYS A 91 -6.46 8.90 19.50
CA CYS A 91 -7.91 8.75 19.27
C CYS A 91 -8.55 10.09 18.91
#